data_AF-A0A9D8TWE0-F1
#
_entry.id   AF-A0A9D8TWE0-F1
#
_cell.length_a   1.000
_cell.length_b   1.000
_cell.length_c   1.000
_cell.angle_alpha   90.00
_cell.angle_beta   90.00
_cell.angle_gamma   90.00
#
_symmetry.space_group_name_H-M   'P 1'
#
loop_
_entity.id
_entity.type
_entity.pdbx_description
1 polymer ?
#
loop_
_entity_poly.entity_id
_entity_poly.type
_entity_poly.pdbx_seq_one_letter_code
_entity_poly.pdbx_strand_id
1 'polypeptide(L)'
;MRKKKNGRRGLRIVLFLFLSLFAAALFTLTVLTARAAAGLDPEADVALLDDLSRTGTTRLFCRGTGDGEETDLVEYETVYAAENRIWCAADEIPDVVKHALISIEDKRFYSHNGVDWLRTGKAFLNYVFRFDPPFGGSTITQQLIKNVSGENDVKSERKIREILRALRLEKRYTKDEI
;
A
#
# COMPACT_ATOMS: atom_id res chain seq x y z
N MET A 1 -21.85 -46.71 37.02
CA MET A 1 -21.43 -46.02 35.76
C MET A 1 -21.00 -44.58 36.07
N ARG A 2 -19.70 -44.26 36.13
CA ARG A 2 -19.26 -42.87 36.39
C ARG A 2 -17.84 -42.58 35.87
N LYS A 3 -17.68 -42.43 34.54
CA LYS A 3 -16.45 -41.90 33.93
C LYS A 3 -16.78 -41.05 32.70
N LYS A 4 -17.11 -39.77 32.90
CA LYS A 4 -17.11 -38.73 31.84
C LYS A 4 -16.89 -37.29 32.36
N LYS A 5 -16.43 -37.12 33.61
CA LYS A 5 -16.25 -35.79 34.24
C LYS A 5 -14.90 -35.13 33.90
N ASN A 6 -13.88 -35.91 33.51
CA ASN A 6 -12.51 -35.40 33.32
C ASN A 6 -12.30 -34.70 31.97
N GLY A 7 -13.02 -35.09 30.92
CA GLY A 7 -12.92 -34.45 29.59
C GLY A 7 -13.36 -32.98 29.59
N ARG A 8 -14.35 -32.62 30.43
CA ARG A 8 -14.82 -31.23 30.56
C ARG A 8 -13.82 -30.32 31.30
N ARG A 9 -12.98 -30.87 32.19
CA ARG A 9 -11.93 -30.11 32.88
C ARG A 9 -10.72 -29.86 31.97
N GLY A 10 -10.29 -30.88 31.22
CA GLY A 10 -9.23 -30.74 30.21
C GLY A 10 -9.60 -29.73 29.11
N LEU A 11 -10.82 -29.82 28.56
CA LEU A 11 -11.30 -28.87 27.55
C LEU A 11 -11.34 -27.43 28.07
N ARG A 12 -11.73 -27.21 29.34
CA ARG A 12 -11.71 -25.89 29.96
C ARG A 12 -10.30 -25.34 30.06
N ILE A 13 -9.32 -26.14 30.48
CA ILE A 13 -7.92 -25.71 30.59
C ILE A 13 -7.37 -25.33 29.21
N VAL A 14 -7.61 -26.15 28.18
CA VAL A 14 -7.19 -25.85 26.79
C VAL A 14 -7.85 -24.58 26.27
N LEU A 15 -9.16 -24.40 26.53
CA LEU A 15 -9.86 -23.18 26.15
C LEU A 15 -9.33 -21.94 26.88
N PHE A 16 -9.05 -22.05 28.19
CA PHE A 16 -8.45 -20.96 28.96
C PHE A 16 -7.06 -20.59 28.43
N LEU A 17 -6.21 -21.56 28.12
CA LEU A 17 -4.89 -21.33 27.52
C LEU A 17 -4.99 -20.66 26.15
N PHE A 18 -5.90 -21.14 25.30
CA PHE A 18 -6.15 -20.52 23.99
C PHE A 18 -6.65 -19.08 24.13
N LEU A 19 -7.62 -18.85 25.03
CA LEU A 19 -8.16 -17.51 25.28
C LEU A 19 -7.11 -16.56 25.87
N SER A 20 -6.25 -17.05 26.77
CA SER A 20 -5.15 -16.24 27.33
C SER A 20 -4.11 -15.90 26.27
N LEU A 21 -3.77 -16.84 25.39
CA LEU A 21 -2.84 -16.60 24.29
C LEU A 21 -3.44 -15.59 23.29
N PHE A 22 -4.73 -15.74 22.98
CA PHE A 22 -5.45 -14.82 22.11
C PHE A 22 -5.52 -13.40 22.70
N ALA A 23 -5.82 -13.28 24.00
CA ALA A 23 -5.82 -11.99 24.69
C ALA A 23 -4.42 -11.33 24.70
N ALA A 24 -3.36 -12.10 24.93
CA ALA A 24 -1.98 -11.60 24.85
C ALA A 24 -1.60 -11.15 23.43
N ALA A 25 -2.03 -11.89 22.39
CA ALA A 25 -1.85 -11.50 21.00
C ALA A 25 -2.61 -10.20 20.67
N LEU A 26 -3.83 -10.02 21.17
CA LEU A 26 -4.61 -8.81 20.98
C LEU A 26 -3.98 -7.60 21.70
N PHE A 27 -3.48 -7.81 22.92
CA PHE A 27 -2.78 -6.78 23.69
C PHE A 27 -1.50 -6.33 22.99
N THR A 28 -0.66 -7.27 22.55
CA THR A 28 0.56 -6.96 21.80
C THR A 28 0.26 -6.23 20.50
N LEU A 29 -0.75 -6.67 19.73
CA LEU A 29 -1.20 -5.97 18.52
C LEU A 29 -1.64 -4.53 18.83
N THR A 30 -2.41 -4.34 19.91
CA THR A 30 -2.87 -3.01 20.33
C THR A 30 -1.68 -2.10 20.67
N VAL A 31 -0.71 -2.59 21.44
CA VAL A 31 0.51 -1.83 21.78
C VAL A 31 1.32 -1.47 20.53
N LEU A 32 1.49 -2.41 19.60
CA LEU A 32 2.19 -2.19 18.33
C LEU A 32 1.48 -1.13 17.48
N THR A 33 0.15 -1.19 17.41
CA THR A 33 -0.65 -0.17 16.70
C THR A 33 -0.57 1.20 17.35
N ALA A 34 -0.60 1.29 18.67
CA ALA A 34 -0.46 2.55 19.39
C ALA A 34 0.94 3.16 19.21
N ARG A 35 2.01 2.34 19.27
CA ARG A 35 3.39 2.76 18.98
C ARG A 35 3.53 3.29 17.56
N ALA A 36 3.01 2.54 16.58
CA ALA A 36 3.04 2.94 15.18
C ALA A 36 2.25 4.22 14.94
N ALA A 37 1.07 4.36 15.55
CA ALA A 37 0.22 5.56 15.46
C ALA A 37 0.85 6.79 16.14
N ALA A 38 1.55 6.62 17.25
CA ALA A 38 2.26 7.72 17.91
C ALA A 38 3.43 8.28 17.07
N GLY A 39 3.99 7.47 16.16
CA GLY A 39 5.00 7.89 15.20
C GLY A 39 4.43 8.36 13.85
N LEU A 40 3.10 8.47 13.72
CA LEU A 40 2.46 8.99 12.51
C LEU A 40 2.16 10.46 12.70
N ASP A 41 2.68 11.28 11.80
CA ASP A 41 2.19 12.63 11.59
C ASP A 41 0.99 12.56 10.62
N PRO A 42 -0.24 12.87 11.07
CA PRO A 42 -1.43 12.72 10.24
C PRO A 42 -1.54 13.67 9.06
N GLU A 43 -0.84 14.80 9.13
CA GLU A 43 -0.83 15.80 8.08
C GLU A 43 0.35 15.59 7.12
N ALA A 44 1.55 15.26 7.63
CA ALA A 44 2.76 15.18 6.80
C ALA A 44 2.71 14.07 5.74
N ASP A 45 2.10 12.92 6.05
CA ASP A 45 2.15 11.76 5.16
C ASP A 45 1.20 11.86 3.95
N VAL A 46 0.10 12.61 4.09
CA VAL A 46 -0.85 12.89 3.00
C VAL A 46 -0.33 14.05 2.15
N ALA A 47 0.32 15.03 2.77
CA ALA A 47 0.95 16.15 2.09
C ALA A 47 2.09 15.71 1.14
N LEU A 48 2.67 14.52 1.33
CA LEU A 48 3.64 13.96 0.40
C LEU A 48 3.06 13.67 -1.00
N LEU A 49 1.76 13.38 -1.14
CA LEU A 49 1.17 13.23 -2.47
C LEU A 49 1.03 14.59 -3.19
N ASP A 50 0.72 15.66 -2.44
CA ASP A 50 0.71 17.01 -2.99
C ASP A 50 2.11 17.41 -3.48
N ASP A 51 3.16 17.03 -2.76
CA ASP A 51 4.55 17.31 -3.15
C ASP A 51 5.00 16.52 -4.40
N LEU A 52 4.54 15.26 -4.52
CA LEU A 52 4.78 14.46 -5.72
C LEU A 52 4.15 15.07 -6.97
N SER A 53 2.95 15.65 -6.86
CA SER A 53 2.31 16.33 -7.98
C SER A 53 3.10 17.55 -8.48
N ARG A 54 3.96 18.12 -7.63
CA ARG A 54 4.79 19.30 -7.93
C ARG A 54 6.18 18.96 -8.47
N THR A 55 6.61 17.71 -8.38
CA THR A 55 7.95 17.27 -8.77
C THR A 55 7.92 16.68 -10.18
N GLY A 56 8.18 17.49 -11.20
CA GLY A 56 8.15 17.09 -12.61
C GLY A 56 9.49 17.24 -13.33
N THR A 57 9.65 16.52 -14.43
CA THR A 57 10.78 16.66 -15.35
C THR A 57 10.59 17.86 -16.27
N THR A 58 11.61 18.70 -16.41
CA THR A 58 11.62 19.84 -17.34
C THR A 58 12.19 19.40 -18.69
N ARG A 59 11.46 19.63 -19.78
CA ARG A 59 11.94 19.38 -21.15
C ARG A 59 12.19 20.71 -21.86
N LEU A 60 13.41 20.89 -22.35
CA LEU A 60 13.85 22.07 -23.08
C LEU A 60 13.76 21.77 -24.58
N PHE A 61 13.06 22.62 -25.32
CA PHE A 61 12.95 22.54 -26.78
C PHE A 61 13.69 23.73 -27.39
N CYS A 62 14.43 23.49 -28.47
CA CYS A 62 15.03 24.54 -29.29
C CYS A 62 14.43 24.51 -30.70
N ARG A 63 14.39 25.68 -31.35
CA ARG A 63 14.03 25.77 -32.76
C ARG A 63 15.24 25.32 -33.57
N GLY A 64 15.09 24.27 -34.37
CA GLY A 64 16.12 23.89 -35.34
C GLY A 64 16.37 25.06 -36.29
N THR A 65 17.63 25.39 -36.54
CA THR A 65 18.00 26.29 -37.64
C THR A 65 18.41 25.44 -38.83
N GLY A 66 17.41 24.98 -39.59
CA GLY A 66 17.60 24.41 -40.92
C GLY A 66 17.09 25.40 -41.97
N ASP A 67 18.01 26.09 -42.65
CA ASP A 67 17.84 26.72 -43.96
C ASP A 67 16.47 27.37 -44.30
N GLY A 68 16.01 28.29 -43.46
CA GLY A 68 15.05 29.33 -43.88
C GLY A 68 13.58 28.93 -43.93
N GLU A 69 13.21 27.71 -43.54
CA GLU A 69 11.81 27.36 -43.24
C GLU A 69 11.61 27.15 -41.74
N GLU A 70 10.41 27.45 -41.25
CA GLU A 70 10.03 27.32 -39.85
C GLU A 70 10.02 25.84 -39.46
N THR A 71 11.17 25.32 -39.00
CA THR A 71 11.31 23.92 -38.60
C THR A 71 10.64 23.62 -37.26
N ASP A 72 10.11 22.40 -37.16
CA ASP A 72 9.51 21.82 -35.97
C ASP A 72 10.41 21.96 -34.73
N LEU A 73 9.79 22.08 -33.55
CA LEU A 73 10.50 22.12 -32.27
C LEU A 73 11.27 20.80 -32.07
N VAL A 74 12.57 20.91 -31.81
CA VAL A 74 13.43 19.76 -31.49
C VAL A 74 13.73 19.76 -30.00
N GLU A 75 13.55 18.63 -29.33
CA GLU A 75 13.92 18.48 -27.92
C GLU A 75 15.45 18.57 -27.77
N TYR A 76 15.91 19.51 -26.97
CA TYR A 76 17.33 19.80 -26.74
C TYR A 76 17.87 19.04 -25.53
N GLU A 77 17.16 19.12 -24.40
CA GLU A 77 17.62 18.54 -23.14
C GLU A 77 16.44 18.25 -22.20
N THR A 78 16.59 17.19 -21.41
CA THR A 78 15.64 16.81 -20.38
C THR A 78 16.33 16.89 -19.01
N VAL A 79 15.82 17.76 -18.13
CA VAL A 79 16.37 18.02 -16.79
C VAL A 79 15.41 17.48 -15.74
N TYR A 80 15.91 16.59 -14.89
CA TYR A 80 15.20 16.05 -13.74
C TYR A 80 16.09 16.02 -12.50
N ALA A 81 15.48 16.01 -11.32
CA ALA A 81 16.19 15.92 -10.05
C ALA A 81 16.61 14.47 -9.75
N ALA A 82 15.98 13.82 -8.77
CA ALA A 82 16.30 12.44 -8.40
C ALA A 82 15.72 11.40 -9.38
N GLU A 83 14.61 11.72 -10.06
CA GLU A 83 13.84 10.77 -10.84
C GLU A 83 13.33 11.40 -12.14
N ASN A 84 13.43 10.66 -13.24
CA ASN A 84 12.84 11.05 -14.52
C ASN A 84 11.37 10.64 -14.55
N ARG A 85 10.48 11.60 -14.27
CA ARG A 85 9.02 11.41 -14.23
C ARG A 85 8.32 12.43 -15.11
N ILE A 86 7.41 11.96 -15.96
CA ILE A 86 6.53 12.81 -16.78
C ILE A 86 5.11 12.63 -16.22
N TRP A 87 4.46 13.75 -15.91
CA TRP A 87 3.08 13.72 -15.47
C TRP A 87 2.17 13.26 -16.62
N CYS A 88 1.24 12.36 -16.29
CA CYS A 88 0.26 11.78 -17.20
C CYS A 88 -1.06 11.78 -16.45
N ALA A 89 -2.10 12.36 -17.05
CA ALA A 89 -3.41 12.37 -16.44
C ALA A 89 -4.04 10.97 -16.49
N ALA A 90 -4.86 10.63 -15.49
CA ALA A 90 -5.42 9.27 -15.36
C ALA A 90 -6.33 8.85 -16.54
N ASP A 91 -6.91 9.82 -17.23
CA ASP A 91 -7.71 9.65 -18.45
C ASP A 91 -6.87 9.46 -19.72
N GLU A 92 -5.60 9.89 -19.73
CA GLU A 92 -4.64 9.62 -20.80
C GLU A 92 -4.12 8.17 -20.73
N ILE A 93 -4.22 7.51 -19.58
CA ILE A 93 -3.81 6.11 -19.41
C ILE A 93 -4.88 5.20 -20.01
N PRO A 94 -4.54 4.35 -21.01
CA PRO A 94 -5.50 3.43 -21.61
C PRO A 94 -6.12 2.50 -20.57
N ASP A 95 -7.45 2.30 -20.63
CA ASP A 95 -8.19 1.47 -19.66
C ASP A 95 -7.66 0.04 -19.57
N VAL A 96 -7.17 -0.53 -20.68
CA VAL A 96 -6.55 -1.86 -20.70
C VAL A 96 -5.33 -1.93 -19.77
N VAL A 97 -4.54 -0.86 -19.66
CA VAL A 97 -3.37 -0.80 -18.78
C VAL A 97 -3.81 -0.70 -17.33
N LYS A 98 -4.77 0.19 -17.03
CA LYS A 98 -5.35 0.33 -15.68
C LYS A 98 -5.94 -1.01 -15.20
N HIS A 99 -6.74 -1.66 -16.03
CA HIS A 99 -7.34 -2.95 -15.70
C HIS A 99 -6.32 -4.08 -15.58
N ALA A 100 -5.27 -4.10 -16.41
CA ALA A 100 -4.20 -5.09 -16.29
C ALA A 100 -3.50 -4.97 -14.93
N LEU A 101 -3.09 -3.76 -14.54
CA LEU A 101 -2.46 -3.49 -13.25
C LEU A 101 -3.37 -3.90 -12.09
N ILE A 102 -4.62 -3.47 -12.09
CA ILE A 102 -5.62 -3.82 -11.07
C ILE A 102 -5.80 -5.34 -11.01
N SER A 103 -5.88 -6.03 -12.14
CA SER A 103 -6.11 -7.48 -12.15
C SER A 103 -4.98 -8.30 -11.51
N ILE A 104 -3.73 -7.85 -11.67
CA ILE A 104 -2.52 -8.52 -11.19
C ILE A 104 -2.26 -8.16 -9.72
N GLU A 105 -2.21 -6.86 -9.42
CA GLU A 105 -1.78 -6.36 -8.11
C GLU A 105 -2.92 -6.36 -7.09
N ASP A 106 -4.09 -5.85 -7.49
CA ASP A 106 -5.18 -5.54 -6.56
C ASP A 106 -6.56 -5.71 -7.19
N LYS A 107 -6.94 -6.96 -7.46
CA LYS A 107 -8.17 -7.31 -8.18
C LYS A 107 -9.45 -6.67 -7.60
N ARG A 108 -9.42 -6.29 -6.32
CA ARG A 108 -10.55 -5.72 -5.59
C ARG A 108 -10.39 -4.23 -5.32
N PHE A 109 -9.48 -3.56 -6.01
CA PHE A 109 -9.14 -2.15 -5.83
C PHE A 109 -10.36 -1.26 -5.58
N TYR A 110 -11.34 -1.26 -6.49
CA TYR A 110 -12.54 -0.44 -6.38
C TYR A 110 -13.53 -0.82 -5.26
N SER A 111 -13.35 -1.96 -4.61
CA SER A 111 -14.29 -2.49 -3.60
C SER A 111 -13.83 -2.37 -2.15
N HIS A 112 -12.54 -2.09 -1.92
CA HIS A 112 -12.00 -1.90 -0.57
C HIS A 112 -11.54 -0.45 -0.35
N ASN A 113 -11.43 -0.05 0.92
CA ASN A 113 -11.01 1.31 1.28
C ASN A 113 -9.55 1.29 1.75
N GLY A 114 -8.60 1.14 0.82
CA GLY A 114 -7.17 1.11 1.11
C GLY A 114 -6.58 -0.22 1.57
N VAL A 115 -7.34 -1.07 2.26
CA VAL A 115 -6.88 -2.41 2.67
C VAL A 115 -7.89 -3.47 2.30
N ASP A 116 -7.45 -4.46 1.53
CA ASP A 116 -8.21 -5.66 1.26
C ASP A 116 -8.01 -6.67 2.40
N TRP A 117 -8.89 -6.62 3.40
CA TRP A 117 -8.83 -7.52 4.57
C TRP A 117 -8.97 -8.99 4.21
N LEU A 118 -9.75 -9.31 3.16
CA LEU A 118 -9.93 -10.69 2.73
C LEU A 118 -8.66 -11.21 2.02
N ARG A 119 -7.99 -10.41 1.20
CA ARG A 119 -6.72 -10.80 0.57
C ARG A 119 -5.60 -10.84 1.59
N THR A 120 -5.56 -9.87 2.51
CA THR A 120 -4.59 -9.83 3.62
C THR A 120 -4.71 -11.07 4.49
N GLY A 121 -5.93 -11.47 4.89
CA GLY A 121 -6.15 -12.68 5.66
C GLY A 121 -5.73 -13.95 4.92
N LYS A 122 -6.05 -14.05 3.61
CA LYS A 122 -5.61 -15.17 2.77
C LYS A 122 -4.08 -15.22 2.64
N ALA A 123 -3.42 -14.08 2.45
CA ALA A 123 -1.96 -13.99 2.37
C ALA A 123 -1.28 -14.34 3.70
N PHE A 124 -1.88 -13.96 4.83
CA PHE A 124 -1.41 -14.38 6.15
C PHE A 124 -1.49 -15.91 6.32
N LEU A 125 -2.61 -16.52 5.96
CA LEU A 125 -2.74 -17.99 5.98
C LEU A 125 -1.72 -18.64 5.03
N ASN A 126 -1.55 -18.09 3.82
CA ASN A 126 -0.53 -18.54 2.88
C ASN A 126 0.88 -18.51 3.48
N TYR A 127 1.24 -17.45 4.20
CA TYR A 127 2.52 -17.32 4.88
C TYR A 127 2.68 -18.33 6.02
N VAL A 128 1.66 -18.51 6.86
CA VAL A 128 1.69 -19.44 8.01
C VAL A 128 1.76 -20.89 7.56
N PHE A 129 0.96 -21.26 6.56
CA PHE A 129 0.85 -22.63 6.06
C PHE A 129 1.80 -22.93 4.89
N ARG A 130 2.54 -21.92 4.41
CA ARG A 130 3.49 -22.01 3.29
C ARG A 130 2.88 -22.62 2.03
N PHE A 131 1.70 -22.15 1.62
CA PHE A 131 1.10 -22.61 0.36
C PHE A 131 1.91 -22.10 -0.85
N ASP A 132 1.84 -22.86 -1.95
CA ASP A 132 2.54 -22.63 -3.20
C ASP A 132 1.52 -22.43 -4.34
N PRO A 133 1.66 -21.42 -5.22
CA PRO A 133 2.67 -20.35 -5.18
C PRO A 133 2.44 -19.35 -4.04
N PRO A 134 3.50 -18.76 -3.46
CA PRO A 134 3.34 -17.71 -2.47
C PRO A 134 2.75 -16.44 -3.08
N PHE A 135 1.86 -15.77 -2.36
CA PHE A 135 1.25 -14.51 -2.81
C PHE A 135 1.14 -13.48 -1.69
N GLY A 136 1.21 -12.20 -2.07
CA GLY A 136 1.11 -11.06 -1.19
C GLY A 136 -0.32 -10.56 -0.96
N GLY A 137 -0.50 -9.81 0.12
CA GLY A 137 -1.78 -9.20 0.51
C GLY A 137 -1.86 -7.68 0.37
N SER A 138 -0.82 -7.03 -0.17
CA SER A 138 -0.79 -5.57 -0.28
C SER A 138 -1.70 -5.05 -1.40
N THR A 139 -2.29 -3.88 -1.19
CA THR A 139 -3.14 -3.15 -2.15
C THR A 139 -2.34 -2.10 -2.93
N ILE A 140 -2.88 -1.58 -4.03
CA ILE A 140 -2.25 -0.47 -4.79
C ILE A 140 -2.04 0.74 -3.88
N THR A 141 -3.03 1.11 -3.07
CA THR A 141 -2.95 2.21 -2.10
C THR A 141 -1.81 2.03 -1.09
N GLN A 142 -1.61 0.81 -0.61
CA GLN A 142 -0.49 0.49 0.28
C GLN A 142 0.86 0.58 -0.42
N GLN A 143 0.94 0.13 -1.68
CA GLN A 143 2.15 0.22 -2.49
C GLN A 143 2.50 1.68 -2.79
N LEU A 144 1.50 2.52 -3.10
CA LEU A 144 1.67 3.96 -3.27
C LEU A 144 2.29 4.56 -2.01
N ILE A 145 1.63 4.41 -0.85
CA ILE A 145 2.16 4.93 0.44
C ILE A 145 3.59 4.47 0.72
N LYS A 146 3.90 3.20 0.46
CA LYS A 146 5.24 2.66 0.66
C LYS A 146 6.27 3.38 -0.23
N ASN A 147 5.95 3.56 -1.50
CA ASN A 147 6.86 4.19 -2.46
C ASN A 147 7.08 5.67 -2.14
N VAL A 148 6.02 6.38 -1.74
CA VAL A 148 6.08 7.81 -1.44
C VAL A 148 6.77 8.10 -0.11
N SER A 149 6.54 7.29 0.91
CA SER A 149 7.12 7.53 2.25
C SER A 149 8.62 7.25 2.32
N GLY A 150 9.20 6.54 1.35
CA GLY A 150 10.61 6.15 1.37
C GLY A 150 11.01 5.23 2.54
N GLU A 151 10.04 4.78 3.34
CA GLU A 151 10.30 3.90 4.49
C GLU A 151 10.63 2.48 3.98
N ASN A 152 11.91 2.11 4.09
CA ASN A 152 12.41 0.79 3.68
C ASN A 152 12.63 -0.18 4.86
N ASP A 153 12.30 0.23 6.09
CA ASP A 153 12.46 -0.60 7.29
C ASP A 153 11.60 -1.88 7.23
N VAL A 154 12.19 -3.06 7.41
CA VAL A 154 11.45 -4.36 7.35
C VAL A 154 10.62 -4.64 8.62
N LYS A 155 10.36 -3.62 9.44
CA LYS A 155 9.69 -3.77 10.74
C LYS A 155 8.17 -3.87 10.62
N SER A 156 7.56 -4.66 11.51
CA SER A 156 6.09 -4.76 11.64
C SER A 156 5.43 -3.39 11.89
N GLU A 157 6.10 -2.48 12.59
CA GLU A 157 5.63 -1.11 12.82
C GLU A 157 5.45 -0.33 11.51
N ARG A 158 6.36 -0.47 10.55
CA ARG A 158 6.24 0.17 9.23
C ARG A 158 4.97 -0.31 8.52
N LYS A 159 4.71 -1.62 8.51
CA LYS A 159 3.52 -2.17 7.84
C LYS A 159 2.23 -1.68 8.50
N ILE A 160 2.22 -1.50 9.82
CA ILE A 160 1.06 -0.90 10.51
C ILE A 160 0.89 0.57 10.10
N ARG A 161 1.97 1.36 10.06
CA ARG A 161 1.91 2.74 9.55
C ARG A 161 1.37 2.81 8.12
N GLU A 162 1.84 1.93 7.25
CA GLU A 162 1.36 1.78 5.86
C GLU A 162 -0.15 1.52 5.79
N ILE A 163 -0.67 0.59 6.62
CA ILE A 163 -2.11 0.32 6.75
C ILE A 163 -2.87 1.57 7.20
N LEU A 164 -2.42 2.22 8.27
CA LEU A 164 -3.08 3.40 8.83
C LEU A 164 -3.07 4.59 7.88
N ARG A 165 -2.00 4.76 7.09
CA ARG A 165 -1.88 5.79 6.04
C ARG A 165 -2.80 5.47 4.86
N ALA A 166 -2.80 4.23 4.36
CA ALA A 166 -3.69 3.83 3.26
C ALA A 166 -5.18 4.04 3.62
N LEU A 167 -5.59 3.68 4.83
CA LEU A 167 -6.96 3.92 5.33
C LEU A 167 -7.31 5.41 5.43
N ARG A 168 -6.32 6.29 5.66
CA ARG A 168 -6.53 7.75 5.71
C ARG A 168 -6.53 8.36 4.31
N LEU A 169 -5.67 7.87 3.42
CA LEU A 169 -5.58 8.32 2.04
C LEU A 169 -6.92 8.14 1.33
N GLU A 170 -7.52 6.95 1.48
CA GLU A 170 -8.80 6.58 0.85
C GLU A 170 -10.03 7.30 1.44
N LYS A 171 -9.84 8.08 2.51
CA LYS A 171 -10.88 8.99 3.00
C LYS A 171 -10.79 10.38 2.36
N ARG A 172 -9.65 10.72 1.77
CA ARG A 172 -9.37 12.04 1.20
C ARG A 172 -9.37 12.02 -0.33
N TYR A 173 -8.91 10.93 -0.92
CA TYR A 173 -8.82 10.73 -2.36
C TYR A 173 -9.78 9.63 -2.81
N THR A 174 -10.34 9.81 -3.99
CA THR A 174 -11.14 8.83 -4.73
C THR A 174 -10.24 7.77 -5.36
N LYS A 175 -10.85 6.68 -5.83
CA LYS A 175 -10.13 5.59 -6.49
C LYS A 175 -9.45 5.99 -7.79
N ASP A 176 -9.98 6.99 -8.48
CA ASP A 176 -9.42 7.44 -9.75
C ASP A 176 -8.30 8.47 -9.53
N GLU A 177 -8.22 9.07 -8.34
CA GLU A 177 -7.09 9.92 -7.91
C GLU A 177 -5.90 9.12 -7.35
N ILE A 178 -6.11 7.84 -7.00
CA ILE A 178 -5.09 6.90 -6.46
C ILE A 178 -4.57 6.00 -7.57
#